data_AF-A0A225DWL3-F1
#
_entry.id   AF-A0A225DWL3-F1
#
_cell.length_a   1.000
_cell.length_b   1.000
_cell.length_c   1.000
_cell.angle_alpha   90.00
_cell.angle_beta   90.00
_cell.angle_gamma   90.00
#
_symmetry.space_group_name_H-M   'P 1'
#
loop_
_entity.id
_entity.type
_entity.pdbx_description
1 polymer ?
#
loop_
_entity_poly.entity_id
_entity_poly.type
_entity_poly.pdbx_seq_one_letter_code
_entity_poly.pdbx_strand_id
1 'polypeptide(L)'
;METVIRNVGDLDTKDRSALERVVGHHLQDGQKVVIQLVNPAVTSREIVPNVAGTQLPYWCRVYDGLTDEQIGDLDRSIVRSQSSRDIA
;
A
#
# COMPACT_ATOMS: atom_id res chain seq x y z
N MET A 1 -6.16 -10.65 -14.49
CA MET A 1 -5.87 -9.21 -14.32
C MET A 1 -6.81 -8.48 -15.24
N GLU A 2 -7.78 -7.76 -14.69
CA GLU A 2 -8.77 -7.00 -15.47
C GLU A 2 -8.37 -5.53 -15.42
N THR A 3 -8.32 -4.88 -16.58
CA THR A 3 -7.99 -3.46 -16.71
C THR A 3 -9.13 -2.74 -17.41
N VAL A 4 -9.69 -1.73 -16.75
CA VAL A 4 -10.73 -0.88 -17.31
C VAL A 4 -10.10 0.49 -17.60
N ILE A 5 -10.17 0.91 -18.87
CA ILE A 5 -9.67 2.20 -19.33
C ILE A 5 -10.86 3.06 -19.75
N ARG A 6 -10.99 4.24 -19.16
CA ARG A 6 -12.05 5.21 -19.46
C ARG A 6 -11.45 6.59 -19.70
N ASN A 7 -11.98 7.35 -20.66
CA ASN A 7 -11.64 8.77 -20.78
C ASN A 7 -12.43 9.54 -19.72
N VAL A 8 -11.82 10.58 -19.13
CA VAL A 8 -12.48 11.37 -18.09
C VAL A 8 -13.70 12.12 -18.63
N GLY A 9 -13.64 12.59 -19.88
CA GLY A 9 -14.78 13.24 -20.53
C GLY A 9 -16.00 12.34 -20.76
N ASP A 10 -15.82 11.01 -20.74
CA ASP A 10 -16.90 10.03 -20.91
C ASP A 10 -17.48 9.54 -19.57
N LEU A 11 -16.94 10.02 -18.44
CA LEU A 11 -17.43 9.67 -17.11
C LEU A 11 -18.62 10.53 -16.72
N ASP A 12 -19.60 9.90 -16.06
CA ASP A 12 -20.66 10.67 -15.42
C ASP A 12 -20.10 11.50 -14.25
N THR A 13 -20.87 12.49 -13.80
CA THR A 13 -20.42 13.42 -12.75
C THR A 13 -20.20 12.73 -11.40
N LYS A 14 -20.92 11.65 -11.09
CA LYS A 14 -20.79 10.89 -9.85
C LYS A 14 -19.54 10.03 -9.88
N ASP A 15 -19.33 9.30 -10.96
CA ASP A 15 -18.17 8.43 -11.20
C ASP A 15 -16.88 9.26 -11.22
N ARG A 16 -16.88 10.40 -11.91
CA ARG A 16 -15.76 11.34 -11.89
C ARG A 16 -15.47 11.84 -10.47
N SER A 17 -16.48 12.30 -9.75
CA SER A 17 -16.31 12.78 -8.37
C SER A 17 -15.82 11.69 -7.42
N ALA A 18 -16.22 10.43 -7.62
CA ALA A 18 -15.71 9.30 -6.85
C ALA A 18 -14.22 9.06 -7.13
N LEU A 19 -13.83 9.05 -8.41
CA LEU A 19 -12.44 8.85 -8.81
C LEU A 19 -11.53 10.00 -8.38
N GLU A 20 -11.99 11.24 -8.43
CA GLU A 20 -11.27 12.41 -7.92
C GLU A 20 -10.98 12.29 -6.41
N ARG A 21 -11.91 11.75 -5.62
CA ARG A 21 -11.67 11.47 -4.19
C ARG A 21 -10.62 10.40 -3.97
N VAL A 22 -10.58 9.37 -4.83
CA VAL A 22 -9.59 8.29 -4.75
C VAL A 22 -8.20 8.80 -5.15
N VAL A 23 -8.13 9.61 -6.20
CA VAL A 23 -6.87 10.15 -6.74
C VAL A 23 -6.35 11.33 -5.91
N GLY A 24 -7.24 12.04 -5.20
CA GLY A 24 -6.89 13.17 -4.33
C GLY A 24 -6.77 14.52 -5.05
N HIS A 25 -7.17 14.59 -6.32
CA HIS A 25 -7.23 15.83 -7.09
C HIS A 25 -8.29 15.76 -8.18
N HIS A 26 -8.64 16.92 -8.75
CA HIS A 26 -9.58 16.99 -9.87
C HIS A 26 -9.00 16.36 -11.14
N LEU A 27 -9.84 15.63 -11.87
CA LEU A 27 -9.51 15.03 -13.15
C LEU A 27 -9.88 16.02 -14.25
N GLN A 28 -9.09 16.09 -15.32
CA GLN A 28 -9.34 16.95 -16.48
C GLN A 28 -9.91 16.14 -17.64
N ASP A 29 -10.75 16.76 -18.47
CA ASP A 29 -11.51 16.07 -19.53
C ASP A 29 -10.62 15.36 -20.58
N GLY A 30 -9.40 15.86 -20.80
CA GLY A 30 -8.41 15.25 -21.69
C GLY A 30 -7.61 14.09 -21.08
N GLN A 31 -7.85 13.74 -19.81
CA GLN A 31 -7.15 12.66 -19.12
C GLN A 31 -7.86 11.32 -19.30
N LYS A 32 -7.14 10.24 -19.01
CA LYS A 32 -7.69 8.87 -18.94
C LYS A 32 -7.50 8.31 -17.54
N VAL A 33 -8.51 7.57 -17.09
CA VAL A 33 -8.45 6.80 -15.85
C VAL A 33 -8.26 5.34 -16.21
N VAL A 34 -7.27 4.71 -15.57
CA VAL A 34 -6.97 3.28 -15.70
C VAL A 34 -7.20 2.63 -14.34
N ILE A 35 -8.21 1.77 -14.25
CA ILE A 35 -8.54 1.03 -13.03
C ILE A 35 -8.06 -0.42 -13.23
N GLN A 36 -7.16 -0.88 -12.37
CA GLN A 36 -6.65 -2.24 -12.38
C GLN A 36 -7.23 -3.01 -11.20
N LEU A 37 -7.95 -4.09 -11.49
CA LEU A 37 -8.42 -5.01 -10.45
C LEU A 37 -7.35 -6.07 -10.22
N VAL A 38 -6.78 -6.04 -9.03
CA VAL A 38 -5.78 -6.99 -8.56
C VAL A 38 -6.45 -7.92 -7.56
N ASN A 39 -6.39 -9.23 -7.79
CA ASN A 39 -6.90 -10.21 -6.84
C ASN A 39 -5.78 -10.54 -5.82
N PRO A 40 -5.91 -10.11 -4.56
CA PRO A 40 -4.84 -10.27 -3.57
C PRO A 40 -4.53 -11.74 -3.27
N ALA A 41 -5.47 -12.67 -3.50
CA ALA A 41 -5.25 -14.10 -3.29
C ALA A 41 -4.39 -14.77 -4.39
N VAL A 42 -4.19 -14.10 -5.52
CA VAL A 42 -3.39 -14.59 -6.66
C VAL A 42 -2.07 -13.81 -6.79
N THR A 43 -1.97 -12.62 -6.19
CA THR A 43 -0.77 -11.77 -6.19
C THR A 43 0.23 -12.17 -5.10
N SER A 44 0.41 -13.48 -4.89
CA SER A 44 1.64 -14.02 -4.28
C SER A 44 2.71 -14.32 -5.33
N ARG A 45 2.41 -14.15 -6.63
CA ARG A 45 3.37 -14.31 -7.73
C ARG A 45 3.14 -13.24 -8.78
N GLU A 46 4.16 -12.39 -8.93
CA GLU A 46 4.42 -11.48 -10.06
C GLU A 46 3.39 -10.33 -10.20
N ILE A 47 3.71 -9.07 -9.83
CA ILE A 47 4.81 -8.26 -10.36
C ILE A 47 5.54 -7.59 -9.19
N VAL A 48 6.52 -8.28 -8.62
CA VAL A 48 7.70 -7.58 -8.11
C VAL A 48 8.63 -7.54 -9.31
N PRO A 49 9.07 -6.36 -9.81
CA PRO A 49 10.11 -6.35 -10.82
C PRO A 49 11.24 -7.23 -10.29
N ASN A 50 11.70 -8.16 -11.12
CA ASN A 50 12.79 -9.06 -10.81
C ASN A 50 14.00 -8.24 -10.35
N VAL A 51 14.14 -8.06 -9.04
CA VAL A 51 15.36 -7.62 -8.41
C VAL A 51 15.86 -8.77 -7.55
N ALA A 52 16.14 -9.88 -8.24
CA ALA A 52 17.16 -10.81 -7.78
C ALA A 52 18.47 -10.01 -7.59
N GLY A 53 18.68 -9.50 -6.37
CA GLY A 53 19.94 -8.88 -5.96
C GLY A 53 19.88 -7.54 -5.23
N THR A 54 18.75 -6.84 -5.11
CA THR A 54 18.76 -5.63 -4.26
C THR A 54 18.52 -6.01 -2.82
N GLN A 55 19.58 -5.89 -2.03
CA GLN A 55 19.48 -5.69 -0.59
C GLN A 55 18.28 -4.79 -0.29
N LEU A 56 17.46 -5.23 0.67
CA LEU A 56 16.44 -4.36 1.24
C LEU A 56 17.09 -3.00 1.56
N PRO A 57 16.43 -1.88 1.21
CA PRO A 57 16.94 -0.56 1.53
C PRO A 57 17.35 -0.46 3.00
N TYR A 58 18.37 0.32 3.31
CA TYR A 58 18.92 0.42 4.67
C TYR A 58 17.85 0.77 5.72
N TRP A 59 16.83 1.54 5.33
CA TRP A 59 15.71 1.91 6.21
C TRP A 59 14.82 0.73 6.61
N CYS A 60 14.88 -0.40 5.90
CA CYS A 60 14.17 -1.62 6.25
C CYS A 60 14.88 -2.43 7.35
N ARG A 61 16.10 -2.06 7.74
CA ARG A 61 16.83 -2.71 8.83
C ARG A 61 16.47 -2.06 10.16
N VAL A 62 15.27 -2.37 10.63
CA VAL A 62 14.67 -1.74 11.83
C VAL A 62 15.45 -2.04 13.12
N TYR A 63 16.27 -3.10 13.10
CA TYR A 63 17.10 -3.52 14.23
C TYR A 63 18.60 -3.20 14.04
N ASP A 64 18.98 -2.51 12.95
CA ASP A 64 20.39 -2.18 12.72
C ASP A 64 20.88 -1.22 13.82
N GLY A 65 21.97 -1.58 14.50
CA GLY A 65 22.54 -0.80 15.61
C GLY A 65 21.92 -1.04 16.99
N LEU A 66 20.97 -1.99 17.11
CA LEU A 66 20.45 -2.44 18.41
C LEU A 66 21.15 -3.73 18.86
N THR A 67 21.41 -3.84 20.17
CA THR A 67 21.84 -5.10 20.77
C THR A 67 20.65 -6.03 20.99
N ASP A 68 20.89 -7.34 21.09
CA ASP A 68 19.84 -8.34 21.34
C ASP A 68 19.01 -8.02 22.59
N GLU A 69 19.62 -7.40 23.59
CA GLU A 69 18.95 -6.93 24.82
C GLU A 69 17.95 -5.80 24.53
N GLN A 70 18.32 -4.84 23.68
CA GLN A 70 17.44 -3.74 23.27
C GLN A 70 16.30 -4.22 22.38
N ILE A 71 16.54 -5.23 21.54
CA ILE A 71 15.50 -5.89 20.74
C ILE A 71 14.49 -6.58 21.68
N GLY A 72 14.97 -7.32 22.69
CA GLY A 72 14.10 -7.99 23.66
C GLY A 72 13.28 -7.02 24.52
N ASP A 73 13.80 -5.84 24.83
CA ASP A 73 13.04 -4.80 25.55
C ASP A 73 11.98 -4.13 24.66
N LEU A 74 12.28 -3.92 23.37
CA LEU A 74 11.30 -3.42 22.39
C LEU A 74 10.15 -4.41 22.20
N ASP A 75 10.44 -5.69 22.03
CA ASP A 75 9.43 -6.75 21.90
C ASP A 75 8.54 -6.83 23.15
N ARG A 76 9.14 -6.74 24.34
CA ARG A 76 8.39 -6.70 25.61
C ARG A 76 7.48 -5.47 25.70
N SER A 77 7.90 -4.31 25.19
CA SER A 77 7.07 -3.10 25.17
C SER A 77 5.86 -3.22 24.23
N ILE A 78 6.04 -3.85 23.06
CA ILE A 78 4.99 -4.03 22.05
C ILE A 78 3.92 -4.98 22.57
N VAL A 79 4.32 -6.13 23.12
CA VAL A 79 3.41 -7.14 23.72
C VAL A 79 2.59 -6.53 24.86
N ARG A 80 3.19 -5.67 25.70
CA ARG A 80 2.50 -5.03 26.82
C ARG A 80 1.46 -3.99 26.38
N SER A 81 1.68 -3.31 25.24
CA SER A 81 0.74 -2.33 24.70
C SER A 81 -0.50 -2.96 24.04
N GLN A 82 -0.35 -4.16 23.46
CA GLN A 82 -1.47 -4.86 22.80
C GLN A 82 -2.45 -5.43 23.81
N SER A 83 -1.98 -5.89 24.97
CA SER A 83 -2.84 -6.38 26.05
C SER A 83 -3.73 -5.29 26.70
N SER A 84 -3.44 -4.00 26.48
CA SER A 84 -4.25 -2.90 27.01
C SER A 84 -5.32 -2.40 26.03
N ARG A 85 -5.35 -2.91 24.79
CA ARG A 85 -6.29 -2.48 23.74
C ARG A 85 -7.54 -3.35 23.63
N ASP A 86 -7.61 -4.47 24.35
CA ASP A 86 -8.78 -5.36 24.40
C ASP A 86 -9.76 -5.05 25.56
N ILE A 87 -9.63 -3.88 26.20
CA ILE A 87 -10.61 -3.39 27.19
C ILE A 87 -11.06 -1.98 26.76
N ALA A 88 -11.91 -1.91 25.74
CA ALA A 88 -12.76 -0.76 25.45
C ALA A 88 -13.99 -1.20 24.65
#